data_AF-A0A166KTC6-F1
#
_entry.id   AF-A0A166KTC6-F1
#
_cell.length_a   1.000
_cell.length_b   1.000
_cell.length_c   1.000
_cell.angle_alpha   90.00
_cell.angle_beta   90.00
_cell.angle_gamma   90.00
#
_symmetry.space_group_name_H-M   'P 1'
#
loop_
_entity.id
_entity.type
_entity.pdbx_description
1 polymer ?
#
loop_
_entity_poly.entity_id
_entity_poly.type
_entity_poly.pdbx_seq_one_letter_code
_entity_poly.pdbx_strand_id
1 'polypeptide(L)'
;MTQAIPPITLPPSNNPHLEGEWLQDSLLRWLDTEFLPEIVNQKIAQRAAQIFVRQRMEGENDLGSLVIAIVTEMQAFDFSKSFYGEFAIANAVSDLLLDSLGIDRCCGE
;
A
#
# COMPACT_ATOMS: atom_id res chain seq x y z
N MET A 1 13.76 9.41 -29.11
CA MET A 1 12.47 8.92 -28.60
C MET A 1 12.73 8.42 -27.19
N THR A 2 12.18 9.06 -26.16
CA THR A 2 12.27 8.57 -24.78
C THR A 2 11.36 7.36 -24.66
N GLN A 3 11.94 6.20 -24.37
CA GLN A 3 11.20 4.96 -24.20
C GLN A 3 10.44 5.04 -22.87
N ALA A 4 9.14 4.74 -22.88
CA ALA A 4 8.34 4.73 -21.66
C ALA A 4 8.81 3.61 -20.73
N ILE A 5 8.84 3.89 -19.43
CA ILE A 5 9.15 2.89 -18.41
C ILE A 5 7.96 1.92 -18.34
N PRO A 6 8.18 0.60 -18.45
CA PRO A 6 7.09 -0.37 -18.37
C PRO A 6 6.47 -0.35 -16.96
N PRO A 7 5.16 -0.56 -16.84
CA PRO A 7 4.50 -0.63 -15.54
C PRO A 7 4.99 -1.84 -14.74
N ILE A 8 4.96 -1.70 -13.41
CA ILE A 8 5.17 -2.81 -12.48
C ILE A 8 3.80 -3.42 -12.21
N THR A 9 3.64 -4.71 -12.51
CA THR A 9 2.40 -5.44 -12.29
C THR A 9 2.60 -6.58 -11.31
N LEU A 10 1.65 -6.72 -10.39
CA LEU A 10 1.55 -7.88 -9.52
C LEU A 10 1.03 -9.09 -10.32
N PRO A 11 1.35 -10.31 -9.90
CA PRO A 11 0.66 -11.49 -10.41
C PRO A 11 -0.85 -11.38 -10.20
N PRO A 12 -1.66 -11.98 -11.10
CA PRO A 12 -3.10 -12.08 -10.91
C PRO A 12 -3.44 -12.63 -9.52
N SER A 13 -4.38 -11.97 -8.83
CA SER A 13 -4.75 -12.39 -7.48
C SER A 13 -5.41 -13.76 -7.48
N ASN A 14 -4.92 -14.65 -6.62
CA ASN A 14 -5.55 -15.96 -6.35
C ASN A 14 -6.53 -15.86 -5.18
N ASN A 15 -6.21 -15.05 -4.18
CA ASN A 15 -7.05 -14.82 -3.01
C ASN A 15 -6.87 -13.38 -2.51
N PRO A 16 -7.67 -12.42 -3.04
CA PRO A 16 -7.57 -11.01 -2.68
C PRO A 16 -7.65 -10.75 -1.17
N HIS A 17 -8.49 -11.52 -0.45
CA HIS A 17 -8.67 -11.35 0.98
C HIS A 17 -7.42 -11.71 1.78
N LEU A 18 -6.76 -12.83 1.44
CA LEU A 18 -5.51 -13.22 2.08
C LEU A 18 -4.38 -12.23 1.80
N GLU A 19 -4.30 -11.71 0.57
CA GLU A 19 -3.36 -10.64 0.23
C GLU A 19 -3.65 -9.36 1.02
N GLY A 20 -4.93 -9.04 1.24
CA GLY A 20 -5.36 -7.93 2.08
C GLY A 20 -4.98 -8.08 3.56
N GLU A 21 -5.16 -9.27 4.13
CA GLU A 21 -4.73 -9.59 5.50
C GLU A 21 -3.21 -9.40 5.65
N TRP A 22 -2.44 -9.92 4.71
CA TRP A 22 -0.99 -9.71 4.67
C TRP A 22 -0.63 -8.23 4.57
N LEU A 23 -1.31 -7.46 3.72
CA LEU A 23 -1.04 -6.04 3.56
C LEU A 23 -1.37 -5.25 4.83
N GLN A 24 -2.50 -5.56 5.48
CA GLN A 24 -2.90 -4.94 6.74
C GLN A 24 -1.84 -5.17 7.82
N ASP A 25 -1.40 -6.41 8.02
CA ASP A 25 -0.44 -6.76 9.06
C ASP A 25 0.96 -6.19 8.78
N SER A 26 1.35 -6.13 7.50
CA SER A 26 2.65 -5.59 7.10
C SER A 26 2.67 -4.06 7.21
N LEU A 27 1.60 -3.39 6.80
CA LEU A 27 1.47 -1.95 6.94
C LEU A 27 1.34 -1.53 8.40
N LEU A 28 0.59 -2.25 9.23
CA LEU A 28 0.51 -1.97 10.67
C LEU A 28 1.89 -2.05 11.32
N ARG A 29 2.66 -3.11 11.02
CA ARG A 29 4.05 -3.23 11.51
C ARG A 29 4.92 -2.08 11.05
N TRP A 30 4.80 -1.66 9.78
CA TRP A 30 5.53 -0.50 9.26
C TRP A 30 5.19 0.77 10.04
N LEU A 31 3.89 1.04 10.24
CA LEU A 31 3.40 2.23 10.97
C LEU A 31 3.90 2.28 12.42
N ASP A 32 3.99 1.11 13.06
CA ASP A 32 4.39 0.96 14.47
C ASP A 32 5.93 0.88 14.66
N THR A 33 6.71 0.86 13.58
CA THR A 33 8.18 0.74 13.65
C THR A 33 8.89 2.10 13.65
N GLU A 34 8.46 3.03 12.81
CA GLU A 34 9.16 4.32 12.62
C GLU A 34 8.79 5.35 13.72
N PHE A 35 7.55 5.33 14.18
CA PHE A 35 7.05 6.17 15.27
C PHE A 35 6.39 5.34 16.37
N LEU A 36 5.99 6.02 17.45
CA LEU A 36 5.26 5.39 18.54
C LEU A 36 3.96 4.76 18.01
N PRO A 37 3.62 3.52 18.41
CA PRO A 37 2.38 2.88 18.03
C PRO A 37 1.16 3.71 18.47
N GLU A 38 0.29 4.03 17.53
CA GLU A 38 -0.94 4.77 17.77
C GLU A 38 -2.16 3.91 17.48
N ILE A 39 -3.23 4.08 18.27
CA ILE A 39 -4.49 3.32 18.07
C ILE A 39 -5.07 3.55 16.65
N VAL A 40 -4.81 4.72 16.06
CA VAL A 40 -5.25 5.06 14.70
C VAL A 40 -4.57 4.21 13.63
N ASN A 41 -3.35 3.69 13.88
CA ASN A 41 -2.59 2.91 12.90
C ASN A 41 -3.34 1.64 12.47
N GLN A 42 -4.06 0.99 13.39
CA GLN A 42 -4.91 -0.17 13.08
C GLN A 42 -6.01 0.19 12.07
N LYS A 43 -6.63 1.36 12.23
CA LYS A 43 -7.69 1.84 11.32
C LYS A 43 -7.13 2.23 9.96
N ILE A 44 -5.95 2.85 9.95
CA ILE A 44 -5.24 3.21 8.72
C ILE A 44 -4.89 1.95 7.92
N ALA A 45 -4.25 0.97 8.58
CA ALA A 45 -3.85 -0.28 7.95
C ALA A 45 -5.07 -1.06 7.41
N GLN A 46 -6.13 -1.15 8.21
CA GLN A 46 -7.38 -1.78 7.79
C GLN A 46 -8.00 -1.07 6.58
N ARG A 47 -8.04 0.26 6.57
CA ARG A 47 -8.64 1.02 5.47
C ARG A 47 -7.85 0.85 4.17
N ALA A 48 -6.52 0.94 4.23
CA ALA A 48 -5.66 0.71 3.07
C ALA A 48 -5.83 -0.71 2.50
N ALA A 49 -5.87 -1.73 3.38
CA ALA A 49 -6.11 -3.11 2.98
C ALA A 49 -7.48 -3.31 2.31
N GLN A 50 -8.55 -2.69 2.81
CA GLN A 50 -9.88 -2.75 2.19
C GLN A 50 -9.88 -2.16 0.77
N ILE A 51 -9.22 -1.03 0.57
CA ILE A 51 -9.08 -0.39 -0.75
C ILE A 51 -8.34 -1.34 -1.70
N PHE A 52 -7.19 -1.87 -1.26
CA PHE A 52 -6.40 -2.82 -2.02
C PHE A 52 -7.21 -4.06 -2.41
N VAL A 53 -7.87 -4.74 -1.46
CA VAL A 53 -8.69 -5.93 -1.73
C VAL A 53 -9.75 -5.64 -2.79
N ARG A 54 -10.43 -4.49 -2.68
CA ARG A 54 -11.45 -4.10 -3.66
C ARG A 54 -10.86 -3.97 -5.06
N GLN A 55 -9.73 -3.29 -5.22
CA GLN A 55 -9.05 -3.16 -6.52
C GLN A 55 -8.58 -4.52 -7.06
N ARG A 56 -8.03 -5.39 -6.20
CA ARG A 56 -7.62 -6.76 -6.59
C ARG A 56 -8.81 -7.60 -7.07
N MET A 57 -9.96 -7.49 -6.42
CA MET A 57 -11.21 -8.14 -6.84
C MET A 57 -11.77 -7.57 -8.15
N GLU A 58 -11.52 -6.29 -8.45
CA GLU A 58 -11.85 -5.65 -9.73
C GLU A 58 -10.86 -6.06 -10.85
N GLY A 59 -9.84 -6.85 -10.54
CA GLY A 59 -8.85 -7.36 -11.49
C GLY A 59 -7.66 -6.43 -11.71
N GLU A 60 -7.52 -5.36 -10.92
CA GLU A 60 -6.39 -4.46 -11.00
C GLU A 60 -5.13 -5.11 -10.42
N ASN A 61 -4.04 -5.06 -11.20
CA ASN A 61 -2.75 -5.62 -10.86
C ASN A 61 -1.60 -4.63 -11.09
N ASP A 62 -1.85 -3.50 -11.74
CA ASP A 62 -0.87 -2.43 -11.90
C ASP A 62 -0.58 -1.77 -10.55
N LEU A 63 0.68 -1.78 -10.13
CA LEU A 63 1.11 -1.20 -8.87
C LEU A 63 0.78 0.30 -8.80
N GLY A 64 0.96 1.02 -9.89
CA GLY A 64 0.66 2.45 -9.96
C GLY A 64 -0.82 2.73 -9.73
N SER A 65 -1.71 2.02 -10.43
CA SER A 65 -3.16 2.10 -10.22
C SER A 65 -3.56 1.79 -8.77
N LEU A 66 -2.99 0.74 -8.17
CA LEU A 66 -3.28 0.36 -6.79
C LEU A 66 -2.86 1.46 -5.80
N VAL A 67 -1.67 2.02 -5.96
CA VAL A 67 -1.16 3.12 -5.13
C VAL A 67 -2.00 4.39 -5.32
N ILE A 68 -2.39 4.71 -6.55
CA ILE A 68 -3.27 5.85 -6.86
C ILE A 68 -4.65 5.68 -6.19
N ALA A 69 -5.23 4.48 -6.23
CA ALA A 69 -6.50 4.20 -5.56
C ALA A 69 -6.38 4.42 -4.04
N ILE A 70 -5.30 3.91 -3.43
CA ILE A 70 -5.05 4.06 -2.00
C ILE A 70 -4.90 5.54 -1.62
N VAL A 71 -4.04 6.31 -2.27
CA VAL A 71 -3.87 7.73 -1.91
C VAL A 71 -5.17 8.50 -2.09
N THR A 72 -5.91 8.25 -3.18
CA THR A 72 -7.17 8.95 -3.48
C THR A 72 -8.24 8.69 -2.42
N GLU A 73 -8.40 7.44 -2.01
CA GLU A 73 -9.43 7.09 -1.02
C GLU A 73 -9.02 7.41 0.41
N MET A 74 -7.72 7.39 0.71
CA MET A 74 -7.21 7.78 2.03
C MET A 74 -7.28 9.28 2.27
N GLN A 75 -7.43 10.14 1.25
CA GLN A 75 -7.69 11.58 1.44
C GLN A 75 -8.94 11.87 2.29
N ALA A 76 -9.92 10.94 2.31
CA ALA A 76 -11.12 11.06 3.13
C ALA A 76 -10.94 10.60 4.58
N PHE A 77 -9.76 10.07 4.95
CA PHE A 77 -9.45 9.60 6.29
C PHE A 77 -8.96 10.75 7.20
N ASP A 78 -9.40 10.76 8.45
CA ASP A 78 -8.94 11.73 9.46
C ASP A 78 -7.61 11.28 10.08
N PHE A 79 -6.51 11.87 9.60
CA PHE A 79 -5.15 11.63 10.10
C PHE A 79 -4.76 12.52 11.29
N SER A 80 -5.66 13.31 11.88
CA SER A 80 -5.32 14.27 12.97
C SER A 80 -4.66 13.63 14.20
N LYS A 81 -4.80 12.31 14.37
CA LYS A 81 -4.19 11.51 15.45
C LYS A 81 -3.05 10.61 14.98
N SER A 82 -2.57 10.80 13.76
CA SER A 82 -1.54 10.00 13.10
C SER A 82 -0.27 10.81 12.88
N PHE A 83 0.88 10.15 12.94
CA PHE A 83 2.16 10.73 12.50
C PHE A 83 2.32 10.73 10.97
N TYR A 84 1.45 9.99 10.27
CA TYR A 84 1.47 9.81 8.83
C TYR A 84 0.25 10.45 8.17
N GLY A 85 0.42 10.86 6.90
CA GLY A 85 -0.67 11.23 5.99
C GLY A 85 -0.83 10.23 4.84
N GLU A 86 -1.83 10.44 4.00
CA GLU A 86 -2.24 9.55 2.90
C GLU A 86 -1.11 9.19 1.93
N PHE A 87 -0.23 10.15 1.62
CA PHE A 87 0.91 9.91 0.73
C PHE A 87 1.95 8.97 1.35
N ALA A 88 2.20 9.11 2.66
CA ALA A 88 3.10 8.21 3.37
C ALA A 88 2.55 6.79 3.39
N ILE A 89 1.24 6.63 3.58
CA ILE A 89 0.58 5.33 3.52
C ILE A 89 0.70 4.71 2.12
N ALA A 90 0.40 5.48 1.08
CA ALA A 90 0.47 5.00 -0.29
C ALA A 90 1.90 4.58 -0.69
N ASN A 91 2.92 5.35 -0.28
CA ASN A 91 4.32 5.00 -0.48
C ASN A 91 4.73 3.74 0.29
N ALA A 92 4.35 3.63 1.56
CA ALA A 92 4.61 2.44 2.36
C ALA A 92 3.99 1.18 1.74
N VAL A 93 2.75 1.28 1.24
CA VAL A 93 2.11 0.18 0.51
C VAL A 93 2.88 -0.15 -0.77
N SER A 94 3.29 0.86 -1.55
CA SER A 94 4.09 0.63 -2.76
C SER A 94 5.36 -0.17 -2.44
N ASP A 95 6.10 0.25 -1.42
CA ASP A 95 7.33 -0.39 -0.96
C ASP A 95 7.09 -1.83 -0.51
N LEU A 96 6.06 -2.08 0.29
CA LEU A 96 5.70 -3.43 0.75
C LEU A 96 5.35 -4.35 -0.42
N LEU A 97 4.62 -3.84 -1.43
CA LEU A 97 4.28 -4.62 -2.61
C LEU A 97 5.52 -4.90 -3.48
N LEU A 98 6.42 -3.94 -3.65
CA LEU A 98 7.70 -4.17 -4.34
C LEU A 98 8.55 -5.24 -3.65
N ASP A 99 8.67 -5.16 -2.32
CA ASP A 99 9.37 -6.17 -1.53
C ASP A 99 8.73 -7.56 -1.71
N SER A 100 7.40 -7.64 -1.77
CA SER A 100 6.67 -8.90 -1.99
C SER A 100 6.95 -9.54 -3.35
N LEU A 101 7.33 -8.72 -4.34
CA LEU A 101 7.72 -9.17 -5.67
C LEU A 101 9.21 -9.53 -5.76
N GLY A 102 9.97 -9.33 -4.68
CA GLY A 102 11.43 -9.46 -4.68
C GLY A 102 12.12 -8.39 -5.54
N ILE A 103 11.43 -7.28 -5.82
CA ILE A 103 12.02 -6.14 -6.52
C ILE A 103 12.72 -5.31 -5.45
N ASP A 104 14.05 -5.32 -5.50
CA ASP A 104 14.84 -4.55 -4.56
C ASP A 104 14.56 -3.06 -4.70
N ARG A 105 14.53 -2.36 -3.57
CA ARG A 105 14.26 -0.92 -3.55
C ARG A 105 15.45 -0.21 -4.15
N CYS A 106 15.38 0.14 -5.43
CA CYS A 106 16.40 0.96 -6.06
C CYS A 106 16.35 2.40 -5.50
N CYS A 107 16.97 2.62 -4.34
CA CYS A 107 17.37 3.93 -3.84
C CYS A 107 18.76 3.81 -3.19
N GLY A 108 19.64 4.75 -3.53
CA GLY A 108 21.09 4.70 -3.32
C GLY A 108 21.58 4.54 -1.88
N GLU A 109 22.83 4.11 -1.82
CA GLU A 109 23.69 4.08 -0.62
C GLU A 109 23.74 5.41 0.15
#